data_AF-A0A522UF60-F1
#
_entry.id   AF-A0A522UF60-F1
#
_cell.length_a   1.000
_cell.length_b   1.000
_cell.length_c   1.000
_cell.angle_alpha   90.00
_cell.angle_beta   90.00
_cell.angle_gamma   90.00
#
_symmetry.space_group_name_H-M   'P 1'
#
loop_
_entity.id
_entity.type
_entity.pdbx_description
1 polymer ?
#
loop_
_entity_poly.entity_id
_entity_poly.type
_entity_poly.pdbx_seq_one_letter_code
_entity_poly.pdbx_strand_id
1 'polypeptide(L)'
;MFRDRIDAGIKLAERLKNYKDSKEVLILALPRGGVVTGFEIARYLNAPLDVLIVRKIGVPWQPELAMGAVSETGTVVLNQFVVSAYRISKNYIQDE
;
A
#
# COMPACT_ATOMS: atom_id res chain seq x y z
N MET A 1 16.80 -10.94 -11.96
CA MET A 1 15.34 -11.04 -12.17
C MET A 1 14.79 -12.08 -11.20
N PHE A 2 13.57 -11.89 -10.68
CA PHE A 2 12.90 -12.85 -9.78
C PHE A 2 12.07 -13.86 -10.57
N ARG A 3 11.92 -15.08 -10.05
CA ARG A 3 11.11 -16.14 -10.71
C ARG A 3 9.61 -15.89 -10.54
N ASP A 4 9.20 -15.54 -9.34
CA ASP A 4 7.84 -15.23 -8.95
C ASP A 4 7.84 -14.33 -7.70
N ARG A 5 6.66 -14.09 -7.12
CA ARG A 5 6.50 -13.25 -5.92
C ARG A 5 7.06 -13.90 -4.65
N ILE A 6 7.12 -15.22 -4.61
CA ILE A 6 7.67 -16.00 -3.50
C ILE A 6 9.20 -15.85 -3.51
N ASP A 7 9.85 -16.08 -4.67
CA ASP A 7 11.29 -15.88 -4.88
C ASP A 7 11.72 -14.45 -4.55
N ALA A 8 10.91 -13.46 -4.94
CA ALA A 8 11.15 -12.07 -4.59
C ALA A 8 11.05 -11.81 -3.07
N GLY A 9 10.04 -12.40 -2.41
CA GLY A 9 9.83 -12.28 -0.97
C GLY A 9 10.96 -12.88 -0.15
N ILE A 10 11.37 -14.11 -0.48
CA ILE A 10 12.50 -14.80 0.18
C ILE A 10 13.79 -13.97 0.06
N LYS A 11 14.13 -13.52 -1.16
CA LYS A 11 15.35 -12.71 -1.40
C LYS A 11 15.33 -11.36 -0.69
N LEU A 12 14.15 -10.74 -0.56
CA LEU A 12 14.00 -9.50 0.20
C LEU A 12 14.14 -9.76 1.70
N ALA A 13 13.54 -10.83 2.21
CA ALA A 13 13.61 -11.21 3.61
C ALA A 13 15.06 -11.45 4.09
N GLU A 14 15.87 -12.13 3.26
CA GLU A 14 17.30 -12.33 3.54
C GLU A 14 18.07 -11.01 3.69
N ARG A 15 17.74 -10.00 2.88
CA ARG A 15 18.35 -8.66 2.98
C ARG A 15 17.88 -7.89 4.20
N LEU A 16 16.67 -8.19 4.69
CA LEU A 16 16.06 -7.60 5.88
C LEU A 16 16.37 -8.39 7.17
N LYS A 17 17.26 -9.39 7.14
CA LYS A 17 17.54 -10.29 8.28
C LYS A 17 17.88 -9.59 9.61
N ASN A 18 18.38 -8.35 9.56
CA ASN A 18 18.70 -7.57 10.76
C ASN A 18 17.44 -7.17 11.57
N TYR A 19 16.25 -7.27 10.96
CA TYR A 19 14.96 -7.03 11.59
C TYR A 19 14.33 -8.29 12.19
N LYS A 20 14.98 -9.46 12.04
CA LYS A 20 14.43 -10.72 12.50
C LYS A 20 14.23 -10.72 14.02
N ASP A 21 13.09 -11.24 14.46
CA ASP A 21 12.67 -11.32 15.87
C ASP A 21 12.54 -9.95 16.57
N SER A 22 12.57 -8.84 15.82
CA SER A 22 12.29 -7.52 16.37
C SER A 22 10.80 -7.37 16.67
N LYS A 23 10.48 -6.87 17.86
CA LYS A 23 9.11 -6.55 18.29
C LYS A 23 8.57 -5.25 17.67
N GLU A 24 9.41 -4.49 16.99
CA GLU A 24 9.07 -3.17 16.43
C GLU A 24 8.73 -3.23 14.93
N VAL A 25 8.65 -4.44 14.36
CA VAL A 25 8.46 -4.65 12.93
C VAL A 25 7.03 -5.08 12.64
N LEU A 26 6.40 -4.43 11.67
CA LEU A 26 5.13 -4.82 11.07
C LEU A 26 5.32 -4.88 9.56
N ILE A 27 4.90 -5.99 8.94
CA ILE A 27 4.84 -6.09 7.48
C ILE A 27 3.44 -5.67 7.05
N LEU A 28 3.33 -4.56 6.33
CA LEU A 28 2.08 -4.11 5.71
C LEU A 28 2.11 -4.39 4.20
N ALA A 29 1.22 -5.27 3.74
CA ALA A 29 1.18 -5.70 2.36
C ALA A 29 0.02 -5.06 1.57
N LEU A 30 0.31 -4.54 0.38
CA LEU A 30 -0.70 -4.07 -0.56
C LEU A 30 -1.24 -5.23 -1.42
N PRO A 31 -2.56 -5.47 -1.45
CA PRO A 31 -3.17 -6.47 -2.32
C PRO A 31 -2.96 -6.21 -3.82
N ARG A 32 -2.99 -7.24 -4.68
CA ARG A 32 -3.07 -8.68 -4.37
C ARG A 32 -1.68 -9.31 -4.25
N GLY A 33 -0.79 -8.95 -5.17
CA GLY A 33 0.53 -9.56 -5.29
C GLY A 33 1.44 -9.30 -4.10
N GLY A 34 1.36 -8.10 -3.50
CA GLY A 34 2.20 -7.73 -2.37
C GLY A 34 1.96 -8.60 -1.14
N VAL A 35 0.76 -9.20 -0.99
CA VAL A 35 0.45 -10.14 0.09
C VAL A 35 1.29 -11.42 -0.03
N VAL A 36 1.46 -11.95 -1.24
CA VAL A 36 2.29 -13.15 -1.47
C VAL A 36 3.75 -12.88 -1.11
N THR A 37 4.28 -11.72 -1.51
CA THR A 37 5.65 -11.32 -1.17
C THR A 37 5.80 -11.01 0.33
N GLY A 38 4.84 -10.31 0.92
CA GLY A 38 4.85 -9.93 2.33
C GLY A 38 4.76 -11.13 3.27
N PHE A 39 4.01 -12.17 2.88
CA PHE A 39 3.92 -13.42 3.64
C PHE A 39 5.28 -14.09 3.83
N GLU A 40 6.08 -14.22 2.77
CA GLU A 40 7.41 -14.82 2.87
C GLU A 40 8.35 -13.99 3.76
N ILE A 41 8.24 -12.65 3.69
CA ILE A 41 9.03 -11.74 4.53
C ILE A 41 8.64 -11.88 6.00
N ALA A 42 7.34 -11.81 6.31
CA ALA A 42 6.82 -11.92 7.66
C ALA A 42 7.19 -13.26 8.30
N ARG A 43 7.05 -14.36 7.54
CA ARG A 43 7.43 -15.70 7.97
C ARG A 43 8.93 -15.80 8.30
N TYR A 44 9.80 -15.25 7.46
CA TYR A 44 11.24 -15.31 7.66
C TYR A 44 11.72 -14.43 8.82
N LEU A 45 11.16 -13.22 8.94
CA LEU A 45 11.52 -12.26 9.98
C LEU A 45 10.86 -12.54 11.34
N ASN A 46 9.91 -13.48 11.39
CA ASN A 46 9.07 -13.73 12.57
C ASN A 46 8.37 -12.45 13.04
N ALA A 47 7.76 -11.73 12.08
CA ALA A 47 7.07 -10.47 12.30
C ALA A 47 5.59 -10.60 11.93
N PRO A 48 4.69 -9.83 12.57
CA PRO A 48 3.29 -9.77 12.17
C PRO A 48 3.16 -9.27 10.72
N LEU A 49 2.17 -9.84 10.02
CA LEU A 49 1.74 -9.41 8.69
C LEU A 49 0.33 -8.85 8.79
N ASP A 50 0.11 -7.71 8.18
CA ASP A 50 -1.21 -7.15 7.96
C ASP A 50 -1.36 -6.66 6.52
N VAL A 51 -2.60 -6.47 6.08
CA VAL A 51 -2.95 -6.12 4.71
C VAL A 51 -3.54 -4.73 4.69
N LEU A 52 -2.94 -3.83 3.91
CA LEU A 52 -3.43 -2.46 3.76
C LEU A 52 -4.38 -2.38 2.55
N ILE A 53 -5.69 -2.26 2.79
CA ILE A 53 -6.68 -2.09 1.71
C ILE A 53 -6.95 -0.60 1.53
N VAL A 54 -6.51 -0.08 0.39
CA VAL A 54 -6.74 1.29 -0.02
C VAL A 54 -7.24 1.35 -1.46
N ARG A 55 -8.11 2.32 -1.72
CA ARG A 55 -8.57 2.65 -3.08
C ARG A 55 -8.03 4.03 -3.44
N LYS A 56 -7.40 4.14 -4.61
CA LYS A 56 -6.96 5.42 -5.17
C LYS A 56 -8.20 6.26 -5.50
N ILE A 57 -8.17 7.53 -5.11
CA ILE A 57 -9.14 8.53 -5.55
C ILE A 57 -8.49 9.29 -6.71
N GLY A 58 -9.02 9.11 -7.92
CA GLY A 58 -8.52 9.73 -9.15
C GLY A 58 -9.16 11.09 -9.43
N VAL A 59 -8.50 11.92 -10.22
CA VAL A 59 -9.10 13.13 -10.81
C VAL A 59 -10.18 12.71 -11.82
N PRO A 60 -11.39 13.33 -11.86
CA PRO A 60 -12.52 12.83 -12.64
C PRO A 60 -12.23 12.65 -14.14
N TRP A 61 -11.48 13.60 -14.72
CA TRP A 61 -11.09 13.57 -16.14
C TRP A 61 -9.67 13.04 -16.37
N GLN A 62 -8.94 12.65 -15.31
CA GLN A 62 -7.62 12.02 -15.38
C GLN A 62 -7.52 10.89 -14.34
N PRO A 63 -8.18 9.73 -14.55
CA PRO A 63 -8.27 8.67 -13.54
C PRO A 63 -6.92 8.08 -13.12
N GLU A 64 -5.90 8.20 -13.98
CA GLU A 64 -4.54 7.77 -13.64
C GLU A 64 -3.86 8.69 -12.63
N LEU A 65 -4.20 9.99 -12.62
CA LEU A 65 -3.69 10.96 -11.67
C LEU A 65 -4.41 10.85 -10.32
N ALA A 66 -3.67 10.44 -9.27
CA ALA A 66 -4.19 10.36 -7.91
C ALA A 66 -4.35 11.76 -7.29
N MET A 67 -5.55 12.07 -6.82
CA MET A 67 -5.79 13.23 -5.95
C MET A 67 -5.91 12.84 -4.47
N GLY A 68 -6.06 11.56 -4.18
CA GLY A 68 -6.13 11.05 -2.82
C GLY A 68 -6.23 9.53 -2.75
N ALA A 69 -6.52 9.04 -1.55
CA ALA A 69 -6.85 7.64 -1.29
C ALA A 69 -7.86 7.53 -0.16
N VAL A 70 -8.64 6.45 -0.18
CA VAL A 70 -9.56 6.07 0.89
C VAL A 70 -9.18 4.69 1.43
N SER A 71 -9.16 4.54 2.75
CA SER A 71 -8.92 3.26 3.43
C SER A 71 -10.20 2.43 3.57
N GLU A 72 -10.07 1.17 4.00
CA GLU A 72 -11.23 0.33 4.33
C GLU A 72 -12.14 0.89 5.45
N THR A 73 -11.60 1.79 6.28
CA THR A 73 -12.34 2.48 7.36
C THR A 73 -13.07 3.74 6.89
N GLY A 74 -12.98 4.09 5.60
CA GLY A 74 -13.51 5.34 5.06
C GLY A 74 -12.67 6.57 5.38
N THR A 75 -11.45 6.39 5.91
CA THR A 75 -10.53 7.52 6.11
C THR A 75 -10.01 8.01 4.77
N VAL A 76 -10.26 9.28 4.47
CA VAL A 76 -9.86 9.92 3.22
C VAL A 76 -8.63 10.79 3.44
N VAL A 77 -7.60 10.58 2.61
CA VAL A 77 -6.40 11.43 2.57
C VAL A 77 -6.30 12.05 1.20
N LEU A 78 -6.19 13.39 1.15
CA LEU A 78 -6.18 14.16 -0.08
C LEU A 78 -4.85 14.88 -0.30
N ASN A 79 -4.39 14.88 -1.53
CA ASN A 79 -3.34 15.76 -2.00
C ASN A 79 -3.95 17.14 -2.32
N GLN A 80 -3.84 18.06 -1.35
CA GLN A 80 -4.43 19.40 -1.44
C GLN A 80 -3.90 20.22 -2.62
N PHE A 81 -2.66 19.97 -3.06
CA PHE A 81 -2.10 20.62 -4.24
C PHE A 81 -2.82 20.19 -5.51
N VAL A 82 -3.02 18.88 -5.72
CA VAL A 82 -3.74 18.34 -6.89
C VAL A 82 -5.21 18.79 -6.88
N VAL A 83 -5.88 18.70 -5.73
CA VAL A 83 -7.26 19.15 -5.57
C VAL A 83 -7.42 20.61 -5.97
N SER A 84 -6.50 21.48 -5.52
CA SER A 84 -6.54 22.91 -5.82
C SER A 84 -6.18 23.22 -7.28
N ALA A 85 -5.12 22.61 -7.81
CA ALA A 85 -4.64 22.85 -9.17
C ALA A 85 -5.67 22.45 -10.24
N TYR A 86 -6.42 21.38 -9.98
CA TYR A 86 -7.44 20.86 -10.88
C TYR A 86 -8.85 21.35 -10.55
N ARG A 87 -9.02 22.24 -9.54
CA ARG A 87 -10.31 22.80 -9.10
C ARG A 87 -11.37 21.73 -8.86
N ILE A 88 -10.98 20.66 -8.17
CA ILE A 88 -11.89 19.54 -7.86
C ILE A 88 -12.97 20.02 -6.90
N SER A 89 -14.23 19.68 -7.20
CA SER A 89 -15.35 20.04 -6.34
C SER A 89 -15.39 19.15 -5.08
N LYS A 90 -15.88 19.71 -3.97
CA LYS A 90 -16.07 18.93 -2.74
C LYS A 90 -17.08 17.80 -2.91
N ASN A 91 -18.11 18.00 -3.74
CA ASN A 91 -19.14 16.99 -3.99
C ASN A 91 -18.53 15.74 -4.62
N TYR A 92 -17.65 15.91 -5.62
CA TYR A 92 -16.98 14.78 -6.25
C TYR A 92 -16.11 13.99 -5.25
N ILE A 93 -15.46 14.67 -4.30
CA ILE A 93 -14.66 14.00 -3.27
C ILE A 93 -15.55 13.21 -2.29
N GLN A 94 -16.78 13.65 -2.04
CA GLN A 94 -17.73 12.97 -1.15
C GLN A 94 -18.38 11.74 -1.79
N ASP A 95 -18.45 11.70 -3.13
CA ASP A 95 -19.01 10.59 -3.90
C ASP A 95 -18.02 9.42 -4.09
N GLU A 96 -16.77 9.57 -3.64
CA GLU A 96 -15.67 8.58 -3.70
C GLU A 96 -15.42 7.91 -2.34
#